data_AF-A0A2V8A459-F1
#
_entry.id   AF-A0A2V8A459-F1
#
_cell.length_a   1.000
_cell.length_b   1.000
_cell.length_c   1.000
_cell.angle_alpha   90.00
_cell.angle_beta   90.00
_cell.angle_gamma   90.00
#
_symmetry.space_group_name_H-M   'P 1'
#
loop_
_entity.id
_entity.type
_entity.pdbx_description
1 polymer ?
#
loop_
_entity_poly.entity_id
_entity_poly.type
_entity_poly.pdbx_seq_one_letter_code
_entity_poly.pdbx_strand_id
1 'polypeptide(L)'
;MESSSPQDVVGPIDAVEPVAAADAAPSDPAPVRAVQVLSSAVRIEELSIERQVIVNYLKTIAPEKQAIALIHALEVGVTEMIARRERFKH
;
A
#
# COMPACT_ATOMS: atom_id res chain seq x y z
N MET A 1 64.35 17.90 27.38
CA MET A 1 64.58 17.32 26.06
C MET A 1 63.21 16.89 25.54
N GLU A 2 62.81 17.52 24.43
CA GLU A 2 61.75 17.19 23.47
C GLU A 2 60.31 17.09 24.00
N SER A 3 59.47 18.13 23.82
CA SER A 3 58.84 18.59 22.57
C SER A 3 57.88 17.56 21.96
N SER A 4 56.57 17.76 22.15
CA SER A 4 55.58 17.59 21.09
C SER A 4 54.23 18.18 21.50
N SER A 5 53.88 19.29 20.85
CA SER A 5 52.50 19.72 20.66
C SER A 5 51.79 18.78 19.66
N PRO A 6 50.46 18.74 19.66
CA PRO A 6 49.79 19.45 18.57
C PRO A 6 48.62 20.31 19.07
N GLN A 7 48.57 21.52 18.53
CA GLN A 7 47.40 22.37 18.52
C GLN A 7 46.60 21.95 17.29
N ASP A 8 45.34 21.56 17.46
CA ASP A 8 44.37 21.53 16.36
C ASP A 8 43.08 22.24 16.81
N VAL A 9 43.08 23.53 16.50
CA VAL A 9 41.98 24.38 16.01
C VAL A 9 40.56 24.06 16.53
N VAL A 10 40.15 24.83 17.55
CA VAL A 10 38.74 25.15 17.80
C VAL A 10 38.26 26.07 16.68
N GLY A 11 37.48 25.55 15.74
CA GLY A 11 36.71 26.36 14.79
C GLY A 11 35.47 26.96 15.46
N PRO A 12 35.08 28.21 15.15
CA PRO A 12 33.92 28.84 15.75
C PRO A 12 32.62 28.21 15.24
N ILE A 13 31.75 27.94 16.21
CA ILE A 13 30.29 27.77 16.09
C ILE A 13 29.64 28.98 15.39
N ASP A 14 28.47 28.73 14.81
CA ASP A 14 27.54 29.64 14.10
C ASP A 14 27.73 29.84 12.59
N ALA A 15 27.02 29.02 11.82
CA ALA A 15 25.99 29.52 10.92
C ALA A 15 25.02 28.36 10.59
N VAL A 16 23.82 28.47 11.16
CA VAL A 16 22.69 27.59 10.89
C VAL A 16 22.30 27.76 9.41
N GLU A 17 22.59 26.78 8.55
CA GLU A 17 21.91 26.75 7.25
C GLU A 17 20.45 26.40 7.51
N PRO A 18 19.50 27.22 7.00
CA PRO A 18 18.10 26.97 7.25
C PRO A 18 17.74 25.63 6.63
N VAL A 19 17.09 24.78 7.44
CA VAL A 19 16.22 23.72 6.95
C VAL A 19 15.41 24.37 5.84
N ALA A 20 15.76 24.06 4.60
CA ALA A 20 14.85 24.25 3.49
C ALA A 20 13.64 23.41 3.89
N ALA A 21 12.65 24.10 4.45
CA ALA A 21 11.29 23.62 4.49
C ALA A 21 11.01 23.32 3.02
N ALA A 22 11.23 22.06 2.65
CA ALA A 22 10.69 21.48 1.45
C ALA A 22 9.23 21.83 1.55
N ASP A 23 8.85 22.79 0.72
CA ASP A 23 7.54 23.36 0.59
C ASP A 23 6.58 22.19 0.51
N ALA A 24 6.01 21.84 1.67
CA ALA A 24 4.96 20.87 1.78
C ALA A 24 3.74 21.62 1.27
N ALA A 25 3.70 21.78 -0.06
CA ALA A 25 2.49 22.10 -0.77
C ALA A 25 1.40 21.22 -0.15
N PRO A 26 0.23 21.79 0.19
CA PRO A 26 -0.87 20.98 0.68
C PRO A 26 -1.09 19.91 -0.37
N SER A 27 -0.68 18.68 -0.04
CA SER A 27 -0.99 17.51 -0.86
C SER A 27 -2.48 17.39 -0.72
N ASP A 28 -3.18 17.95 -1.71
CA ASP A 28 -4.62 17.82 -1.87
C ASP A 28 -4.95 16.36 -1.57
N PRO A 29 -5.78 16.06 -0.57
CA PRO A 29 -5.98 14.68 -0.13
C PRO A 29 -6.37 13.88 -1.36
N ALA A 30 -5.49 12.95 -1.74
CA ALA A 30 -5.69 12.13 -2.91
C ALA A 30 -7.11 11.55 -2.82
N PRO A 31 -7.91 11.60 -3.91
CA PRO A 31 -9.30 11.20 -3.85
C PRO A 31 -9.37 9.82 -3.21
N VAL A 32 -10.14 9.72 -2.11
CA VAL A 32 -10.28 8.47 -1.35
C VAL A 32 -10.86 7.44 -2.31
N ARG A 33 -10.01 6.53 -2.80
CA ARG A 33 -10.43 5.48 -3.72
C ARG A 33 -10.98 4.35 -2.86
N ALA A 34 -12.24 3.97 -3.12
CA ALA A 34 -12.88 2.83 -2.48
C ALA A 34 -12.08 1.52 -2.65
N VAL A 35 -11.30 1.42 -3.73
CA VAL A 35 -10.34 0.34 -3.97
C VAL A 35 -8.93 0.91 -4.11
N GLN A 36 -8.03 0.46 -3.25
CA GLN A 36 -6.62 0.84 -3.26
C GLN A 36 -5.77 -0.39 -3.57
N VAL A 37 -4.98 -0.33 -4.63
CA VAL A 37 -4.00 -1.37 -4.98
C VAL A 37 -2.64 -0.92 -4.47
N LEU A 38 -2.15 -1.62 -3.45
CA LEU A 38 -0.82 -1.42 -2.85
C LEU A 38 0.19 -2.36 -3.52
N SER A 39 1.45 -2.29 -3.10
CA SER A 39 2.53 -3.12 -3.66
C SER A 39 2.30 -4.62 -3.54
N SER A 40 1.70 -5.08 -2.44
CA SER A 40 1.46 -6.50 -2.16
C SER A 40 0.04 -6.81 -1.68
N ALA A 41 -0.86 -5.82 -1.70
CA ALA A 41 -2.20 -5.97 -1.14
C ALA A 41 -3.22 -5.14 -1.90
N VAL A 42 -4.47 -5.57 -1.85
CA VAL A 42 -5.62 -4.77 -2.28
C VAL A 42 -6.45 -4.45 -1.05
N ARG A 43 -6.74 -3.16 -0.84
CA ARG A 43 -7.62 -2.68 0.22
C ARG A 43 -8.93 -2.22 -0.40
N ILE A 44 -10.04 -2.73 0.11
CA ILE A 44 -11.39 -2.29 -0.23
C ILE A 44 -11.99 -1.73 1.05
N GLU A 45 -12.38 -0.45 1.05
CA GLU A 45 -12.87 0.21 2.25
C GLU A 45 -14.25 -0.31 2.66
N GLU A 46 -15.19 -0.28 1.74
CA GLU A 46 -16.54 -0.83 1.91
C GLU A 46 -16.84 -1.75 0.73
N LEU A 47 -17.14 -3.02 1.02
CA LEU A 47 -17.53 -4.01 0.02
C LEU A 47 -18.98 -4.43 0.27
N SER A 48 -19.85 -4.07 -0.66
CA SER A 48 -21.23 -4.56 -0.72
C SER A 48 -21.48 -5.27 -2.05
N ILE A 49 -22.12 -6.45 -1.99
CA ILE A 49 -22.48 -7.25 -3.16
C ILE A 49 -23.97 -7.53 -3.12
N GLU A 50 -24.73 -6.93 -4.03
CA GLU A 50 -26.20 -7.08 -4.10
C GLU A 50 -26.66 -8.21 -5.04
N ARG A 51 -25.71 -8.79 -5.79
CA ARG A 51 -26.00 -9.83 -6.77
C ARG A 51 -26.45 -11.11 -6.06
N GLN A 52 -27.74 -11.43 -6.18
CA GLN A 52 -28.41 -12.47 -5.40
C GLN A 52 -27.78 -13.86 -5.49
N VAL A 53 -27.22 -14.25 -6.64
CA VAL A 53 -26.54 -15.55 -6.76
C VAL A 53 -25.33 -15.67 -5.81
N ILE A 54 -24.58 -14.57 -5.62
CA ILE A 54 -23.43 -14.55 -4.71
C ILE A 54 -23.90 -14.52 -3.26
N VAL A 55 -24.92 -13.71 -2.96
CA VAL A 55 -25.54 -13.64 -1.64
C VAL A 55 -26.06 -15.01 -1.21
N ASN A 56 -26.78 -15.71 -2.09
CA ASN A 56 -27.32 -17.03 -1.82
C ASN A 56 -26.23 -18.08 -1.63
N TYR A 57 -25.16 -18.04 -2.43
CA TYR A 57 -24.01 -18.92 -2.26
C TYR A 57 -23.31 -18.70 -0.90
N LEU A 58 -23.04 -17.44 -0.52
CA LEU A 58 -22.41 -17.17 0.79
C LEU A 58 -23.30 -17.58 1.96
N LYS A 59 -24.64 -17.49 1.82
CA LYS A 59 -25.58 -17.98 2.82
C LYS A 59 -25.53 -19.50 3.05
N THR A 60 -25.02 -20.30 2.10
CA THR A 60 -24.81 -21.74 2.32
C THR A 60 -23.52 -22.06 3.07
N ILE A 61 -22.66 -21.07 3.27
CA ILE A 61 -21.37 -21.21 3.94
C ILE A 61 -21.52 -20.76 5.39
N ALA A 62 -20.92 -21.52 6.32
CA ALA A 62 -20.89 -21.17 7.73
C ALA A 62 -20.33 -19.74 7.92
N PRO A 63 -20.92 -18.88 8.78
CA PRO A 63 -20.57 -17.47 8.90
C PRO A 63 -19.06 -17.23 9.06
N GLU A 64 -18.39 -18.05 9.86
CA GLU A 64 -16.95 -17.98 10.13
C GLU A 64 -16.06 -18.28 8.92
N LYS A 65 -16.62 -18.86 7.85
CA LYS A 65 -15.92 -19.20 6.60
C LYS A 65 -16.29 -18.29 5.43
N GLN A 66 -17.30 -17.44 5.55
CA GLN A 66 -17.80 -16.62 4.45
C GLN A 66 -16.74 -15.66 3.91
N ALA A 67 -15.97 -15.02 4.80
CA ALA A 67 -14.89 -14.10 4.40
C ALA A 67 -13.80 -14.82 3.60
N ILE A 68 -13.34 -15.97 4.09
CA ILE A 68 -12.31 -16.77 3.41
C ILE A 68 -12.83 -17.28 2.06
N ALA A 69 -14.09 -17.72 2.00
CA ALA A 69 -14.70 -18.15 0.76
C ALA A 69 -14.81 -17.02 -0.28
N LEU A 70 -15.12 -15.79 0.15
CA LEU A 70 -15.19 -14.64 -0.73
C LEU A 70 -13.80 -14.24 -1.26
N ILE A 71 -12.79 -14.24 -0.40
CA ILE A 71 -11.40 -14.00 -0.81
C ILE A 71 -10.97 -15.07 -1.83
N HIS A 72 -11.23 -16.34 -1.54
CA HIS A 72 -10.88 -17.43 -2.44
C HIS A 72 -11.57 -17.30 -3.81
N ALA A 73 -12.85 -16.92 -3.84
CA ALA A 73 -13.57 -16.69 -5.09
C ALA A 73 -12.94 -15.56 -5.92
N LEU A 74 -12.44 -14.49 -5.28
CA LEU A 74 -11.71 -13.41 -5.96
C LEU A 74 -10.37 -13.91 -6.52
N GLU A 75 -9.59 -14.65 -5.73
CA GLU A 75 -8.29 -15.20 -6.15
C GLU A 75 -8.43 -16.12 -7.37
N VAL A 76 -9.39 -17.06 -7.32
CA VAL A 76 -9.68 -17.97 -8.43
C VAL A 76 -10.16 -17.19 -9.64
N GLY A 77 -11.12 -16.28 -9.48
CA GLY A 77 -11.65 -15.48 -10.58
C GLY A 77 -10.57 -14.64 -11.29
N VAL A 78 -9.69 -13.98 -10.53
CA VAL A 78 -8.57 -13.21 -11.09
C VAL A 78 -7.59 -14.13 -11.82
N THR A 79 -7.25 -15.28 -11.23
CA THR A 79 -6.36 -16.27 -11.86
C THR A 79 -6.92 -16.78 -13.18
N GLU A 80 -8.21 -17.11 -13.22
CA GLU A 80 -8.90 -17.55 -14.43
C GLU A 80 -8.95 -16.44 -15.50
N MET A 81 -9.20 -15.20 -15.10
CA MET A 81 -9.20 -14.05 -16.02
C MET A 81 -7.82 -13.83 -16.64
N ILE A 82 -6.75 -13.94 -15.86
CA ILE A 82 -5.37 -13.87 -16.36
C ILE A 82 -5.10 -15.02 -17.34
N ALA A 83 -5.38 -16.26 -16.94
CA ALA A 83 -5.17 -17.43 -17.78
C ALA A 83 -5.99 -17.38 -19.07
N ARG A 84 -7.22 -16.86 -19.01
CA ARG A 84 -8.05 -16.59 -20.19
C ARG A 84 -7.37 -15.58 -21.10
N ARG A 85 -6.87 -14.47 -20.58
CA ARG A 85 -6.21 -13.42 -21.37
C ARG A 85 -4.96 -13.95 -22.09
N GLU A 86 -4.13 -14.74 -21.42
CA GLU A 86 -2.92 -15.30 -22.04
C GLU A 86 -3.25 -16.25 -23.20
N ARG A 87 -4.32 -17.05 -23.08
CA ARG A 87 -4.77 -17.94 -24.17
C ARG A 87 -5.24 -17.21 -25.43
N PHE A 88 -5.71 -15.97 -25.32
CA PHE A 88 -6.21 -15.17 -26.46
C PHE A 88 -5.17 -14.19 -27.02
N LYS A 89 -3.96 -14.15 -26.49
CA LYS A 89 -2.83 -13.36 -27.03
C LYS A 89 -2.05 -14.11 -28.11
N HIS A 90 -2.35 -15.39 -28.33
CA HIS A 90 -1.82 -16.24 -29.40
C HIS A 90 -2.87 -16.41 -30.49
#